data_AF-A0A2V3HN61-F1
#
_entry.id   AF-A0A2V3HN61-F1
#
_cell.length_a   1.000
_cell.length_b   1.000
_cell.length_c   1.000
_cell.angle_alpha   90.00
_cell.angle_beta   90.00
_cell.angle_gamma   90.00
#
_symmetry.space_group_name_H-M   'P 1'
#
loop_
_entity.id
_entity.type
_entity.pdbx_description
1 polymer ?
#
loop_
_entity_poly.entity_id
_entity_poly.type
_entity_poly.pdbx_seq_one_letter_code
_entity_poly.pdbx_strand_id
1 'polypeptide(L)'
;RSKADTLEENEWRRIFDATAPLLRESARIGGTRLTTLDDLTYIHEPQLHLDNFEVRLRVYRRDGERCMRRGCSGVIERAVQQNRSTFLCPMCQS
;
A
#
# COMPACT_ATOMS: atom_id res chain seq x y z
N ARG A 1 9.76 -5.74 -9.51
CA ARG A 1 8.57 -6.47 -10.05
C ARG A 1 9.09 -7.83 -10.46
N SER A 2 8.64 -8.89 -9.78
CA SER A 2 9.26 -10.21 -9.89
C SER A 2 8.19 -11.25 -10.13
N LYS A 3 8.54 -12.35 -10.81
CA LYS A 3 7.61 -13.47 -10.94
C LYS A 3 7.53 -14.19 -9.59
N ALA A 4 6.38 -14.75 -9.26
CA ALA A 4 6.20 -15.40 -7.96
C ALA A 4 7.08 -16.65 -7.81
N ASP A 5 7.32 -17.36 -8.91
CA ASP A 5 8.17 -18.55 -8.98
C ASP A 5 9.68 -18.24 -8.89
N THR A 6 10.08 -16.98 -8.92
CA THR A 6 11.49 -16.56 -8.79
C THR A 6 11.83 -16.02 -7.40
N LEU A 7 10.91 -16.06 -6.44
CA LEU A 7 11.14 -15.54 -5.08
C LEU A 7 11.85 -16.56 -4.20
N GLU A 8 12.92 -16.12 -3.54
CA GLU A 8 13.67 -16.94 -2.59
C GLU A 8 12.91 -17.05 -1.24
N GLU A 9 13.24 -18.07 -0.43
CA GLU A 9 12.55 -18.35 0.85
C GLU A 9 12.58 -17.13 1.81
N ASN A 10 13.69 -16.40 1.84
CA ASN A 10 13.82 -15.20 2.66
C ASN A 10 12.90 -14.06 2.18
N GLU A 11 12.59 -13.97 0.89
CA GLU A 11 11.67 -12.98 0.33
C GLU A 11 10.22 -13.34 0.66
N TRP A 12 9.87 -14.62 0.51
CA TRP A 12 8.58 -15.13 0.96
C TRP A 12 8.34 -14.86 2.44
N ARG A 13 9.35 -15.11 3.28
CA ARG A 13 9.26 -14.80 4.71
C ARG A 13 9.05 -13.32 4.96
N ARG A 14 9.80 -12.42 4.30
CA ARG A 14 9.60 -10.97 4.41
C ARG A 14 8.19 -10.52 4.01
N ILE A 15 7.62 -11.11 2.95
CA ILE A 15 6.25 -10.82 2.51
C ILE A 15 5.24 -11.25 3.59
N PHE A 16 5.37 -12.49 4.09
CA PHE A 16 4.48 -13.02 5.11
C PHE A 16 4.53 -12.20 6.42
N ASP A 17 5.74 -11.94 6.90
CA ASP A 17 6.00 -11.18 8.13
C ASP A 17 5.50 -9.74 8.04
N ALA A 18 5.49 -9.14 6.84
CA ALA A 18 4.96 -7.80 6.64
C ALA A 18 3.43 -7.77 6.46
N THR A 19 2.84 -8.81 5.85
CA THR A 19 1.43 -8.79 5.42
C THR A 19 0.47 -8.89 6.62
N ALA A 20 0.65 -9.89 7.49
CA ALA A 20 -0.30 -10.12 8.58
C ALA A 20 -0.37 -8.95 9.58
N PRO A 21 0.74 -8.36 10.05
CA PRO A 21 0.70 -7.18 10.91
C PRO A 21 0.06 -5.97 10.22
N LEU A 22 0.35 -5.74 8.94
CA LEU A 22 -0.22 -4.63 8.16
C LEU A 22 -1.75 -4.75 8.06
N LEU A 23 -2.27 -5.94 7.74
CA LEU A 23 -3.71 -6.18 7.67
C LEU A 23 -4.39 -6.00 9.03
N ARG A 24 -3.77 -6.49 10.12
CA ARG A 24 -4.30 -6.29 11.49
C ARG A 24 -4.29 -4.83 11.90
N GLU A 25 -3.25 -4.06 11.54
CA GLU A 25 -3.19 -2.63 11.83
C GLU A 25 -4.27 -1.86 11.08
N SER A 26 -4.43 -2.13 9.78
CA SER A 26 -5.47 -1.51 8.95
C SER A 26 -6.86 -1.78 9.50
N ALA A 27 -7.16 -3.04 9.85
CA ALA A 27 -8.45 -3.40 10.44
C ALA A 27 -8.74 -2.68 11.76
N ARG A 28 -7.73 -2.52 12.64
CA ARG A 28 -7.88 -1.88 13.95
C ARG A 28 -8.28 -0.40 13.87
N ILE A 29 -7.86 0.29 12.81
CA ILE A 29 -8.11 1.74 12.64
C ILE A 29 -9.17 2.04 11.56
N GLY A 30 -10.04 1.06 11.27
CA GLY A 30 -11.18 1.27 10.37
C GLY A 30 -10.86 1.21 8.87
N GLY A 31 -9.70 0.67 8.50
CA GLY A 31 -9.30 0.47 7.11
C GLY A 31 -8.87 1.76 6.40
N THR A 32 -8.73 1.66 5.08
CA THR A 32 -8.42 2.80 4.20
C THR A 32 -9.71 3.37 3.65
N ARG A 33 -9.90 4.68 3.77
CA ARG A 33 -10.94 5.43 3.04
C ARG A 33 -10.22 6.28 2.01
N LEU A 34 -10.50 6.07 0.73
CA LEU A 34 -9.92 6.85 -0.36
C LEU A 34 -10.99 7.82 -0.84
N THR A 35 -11.35 8.80 -0.02
CA THR A 35 -12.52 9.67 -0.28
C THR A 35 -12.27 10.63 -1.43
N THR A 36 -12.85 10.33 -2.60
CA THR A 36 -13.53 11.32 -3.44
C THR A 36 -15.04 11.24 -3.14
N LEU A 37 -15.76 12.37 -3.25
CA LEU A 37 -17.17 12.51 -2.83
C LEU A 37 -18.14 11.45 -3.40
N ASP A 38 -17.77 10.75 -4.47
CA ASP A 38 -18.62 9.75 -5.14
C ASP A 38 -18.54 8.33 -4.55
N ASP A 39 -17.63 8.04 -3.61
CA ASP A 39 -17.32 6.67 -3.15
C ASP A 39 -17.74 6.38 -1.69
N LEU A 40 -18.88 6.93 -1.25
CA LEU A 40 -19.47 6.63 0.07
C LEU A 40 -19.98 5.19 0.21
N THR A 41 -19.94 4.40 -0.87
CA THR A 41 -20.48 3.03 -0.99
C THR A 41 -19.82 2.02 -0.05
N TYR A 42 -18.64 2.32 0.50
CA TYR A 42 -17.86 1.43 1.38
C TYR A 42 -17.67 1.95 2.81
N ILE A 43 -18.50 2.91 3.24
CA ILE A 43 -18.52 3.37 4.64
C ILE A 43 -19.54 2.52 5.40
N HIS A 44 -19.06 1.46 6.04
CA HIS A 44 -19.92 0.57 6.83
C HIS A 44 -20.22 1.09 8.25
N GLU A 45 -19.52 2.14 8.71
CA GLU A 45 -19.74 2.69 10.04
C GLU A 45 -19.97 4.21 10.00
N PRO A 46 -21.06 4.71 10.62
CA PRO A 46 -21.29 6.15 10.81
C PRO A 46 -20.29 6.76 11.81
N GLN A 47 -19.47 5.93 12.45
CA GLN A 47 -18.29 6.36 13.16
C GLN A 47 -17.28 6.89 12.14
N LEU A 48 -17.33 8.21 11.93
CA LEU A 48 -16.18 8.96 11.45
C LEU A 48 -15.04 8.70 12.45
N HIS A 49 -14.32 7.58 12.29
CA HIS A 49 -12.96 7.50 12.78
C HIS A 49 -12.26 8.67 12.09
N LEU A 50 -11.92 9.69 12.88
CA LEU A 50 -11.13 10.85 12.43
C LEU A 50 -9.81 10.37 11.80
N ASP A 51 -9.34 9.20 12.24
CA ASP A 51 -8.17 8.51 11.74
C ASP A 51 -8.56 7.32 10.87
N ASN A 52 -7.91 7.18 9.72
CA ASN A 52 -8.01 6.01 8.84
C ASN A 52 -6.59 5.54 8.46
N PHE A 53 -6.48 4.44 7.70
CA PHE A 53 -5.18 3.90 7.26
C PHE A 53 -4.58 4.62 6.05
N GLU A 54 -5.28 5.59 5.45
CA GLU A 54 -4.82 6.34 4.27
C GLU A 54 -3.48 7.03 4.51
N VAL A 55 -3.32 7.71 5.66
CA VAL A 55 -2.09 8.42 6.05
C VAL A 55 -0.88 7.49 6.24
N ARG A 56 -1.10 6.18 6.33
CA ARG A 56 -0.05 5.15 6.49
C ARG A 56 0.36 4.52 5.15
N LEU A 57 -0.29 4.86 4.05
CA LEU A 57 0.02 4.31 2.73
C LEU A 57 1.39 4.78 2.26
N ARG A 58 2.34 3.84 2.15
CA ARG A 58 3.72 4.17 1.75
C ARG A 58 3.89 4.45 0.27
N VAL A 59 3.07 3.83 -0.60
CA VAL A 59 3.23 3.91 -2.07
C VAL A 59 1.91 4.09 -2.83
N TYR A 60 0.79 3.57 -2.31
CA TYR A 60 -0.48 3.54 -3.04
C TYR A 60 -1.02 4.95 -3.31
N ARG A 61 -1.34 5.28 -4.58
CA ARG A 61 -1.75 6.62 -5.05
C ARG A 61 -0.78 7.76 -4.74
N ARG A 62 0.51 7.43 -4.61
CA ARG A 62 1.59 8.41 -4.40
C ARG A 62 2.53 8.51 -5.61
N ASP A 63 2.06 8.13 -6.80
CA ASP A 63 2.89 8.18 -8.01
C ASP A 63 3.38 9.60 -8.32
N GLY A 64 4.65 9.72 -8.66
CA GLY A 64 5.33 11.02 -8.80
C GLY A 64 5.84 11.61 -7.49
N GLU A 65 5.43 11.10 -6.32
CA GLU A 65 5.97 11.54 -5.04
C GLU A 65 7.29 10.86 -4.68
N ARG A 66 8.06 11.48 -3.77
CA ARG A 66 9.25 10.85 -3.19
C ARG A 66 8.89 9.67 -2.29
N CYS A 67 9.72 8.63 -2.35
CA CYS A 67 9.63 7.50 -1.45
C CYS A 67 9.79 7.96 0.01
N MET A 68 8.91 7.49 0.90
CA MET A 68 8.96 7.81 2.33
C MET A 68 10.04 7.05 3.10
N ARG A 69 10.74 6.10 2.46
CA ARG A 69 11.83 5.37 3.10
C ARG A 69 12.98 6.34 3.36
N ARG A 70 13.39 6.47 4.63
CA ARG A 70 14.53 7.30 5.03
C ARG A 70 15.77 6.94 4.20
N GLY A 71 16.38 7.95 3.59
CA GLY A 71 17.57 7.81 2.75
C GLY A 71 17.31 7.32 1.32
N CYS A 72 16.06 7.05 0.94
CA CYS A 72 15.70 6.73 -0.44
C CYS A 72 15.45 8.00 -1.24
N SER A 73 16.07 8.12 -2.41
CA SER A 73 15.84 9.19 -3.38
C SER A 73 14.85 8.80 -4.49
N GLY A 74 14.32 7.58 -4.46
CA GLY A 74 13.41 7.07 -5.48
C GLY A 74 12.08 7.82 -5.52
N VAL A 75 11.50 7.89 -6.72
CA VAL A 75 10.15 8.39 -6.98
C VAL A 75 9.21 7.20 -7.12
N ILE A 76 8.01 7.29 -6.55
CA ILE A 76 7.01 6.22 -6.65
C ILE A 76 6.49 6.16 -8.09
N GLU A 77 6.44 4.95 -8.63
CA GLU A 77 5.93 4.65 -9.97
C GLU A 77 4.57 3.97 -9.87
N ARG A 78 3.72 4.25 -10.86
CA ARG A 78 2.49 3.50 -11.13
C ARG A 78 2.71 2.57 -12.32
N ALA A 79 2.40 1.30 -12.15
CA ALA A 79 2.36 0.29 -13.20
C ALA A 79 0.95 -0.28 -13.33
N VAL A 80 0.61 -0.81 -14.51
CA VAL A 80 -0.63 -1.58 -14.72
C VAL A 80 -0.27 -3.05 -14.88
N GLN A 81 -0.88 -3.91 -14.07
CA GLN A 81 -0.71 -5.37 -14.12
C GLN A 81 -2.10 -5.99 -14.20
N GLN A 82 -2.42 -6.70 -15.29
CA GLN A 82 -3.73 -7.32 -15.50
C GLN A 82 -4.91 -6.36 -15.25
N ASN A 83 -4.83 -5.17 -15.84
CA ASN A 83 -5.81 -4.09 -15.69
C ASN A 83 -5.99 -3.56 -14.24
N ARG A 84 -5.05 -3.84 -13.33
CA ARG A 84 -5.00 -3.29 -11.97
C ARG A 84 -3.80 -2.35 -11.81
N SER A 85 -4.04 -1.18 -11.21
CA SER A 85 -2.95 -0.25 -10.89
C SER A 85 -2.15 -0.78 -9.71
N THR A 86 -0.83 -0.73 -9.83
CA THR A 86 0.15 -1.12 -8.81
C THR A 86 1.09 0.05 -8.60
N PHE A 87 1.46 0.33 -7.36
CA PHE A 87 2.36 1.42 -7.00
C PHE A 87 3.58 0.87 -6.27
N LEU A 88 4.77 1.34 -6.62
CA LEU A 88 6.01 0.86 -6.03
C LEU A 88 7.12 1.91 -6.08
N CYS A 89 8.13 1.76 -5.22
CA CYS A 89 9.39 2.47 -5.39
C CYS A 89 10.40 1.59 -6.13
N PRO A 90 10.91 1.99 -7.32
CA PRO A 90 11.85 1.18 -8.10
C PRO A 90 13.19 0.97 -7.39
N MET A 91 13.58 1.89 -6.51
CA MET A 91 14.82 1.80 -5.72
C MET A 91 14.71 0.88 -4.51
N CYS A 92 13.51 0.73 -3.93
CA CYS A 92 13.29 -0.07 -2.73
C CYS A 92 12.74 -1.48 -3.01
N GLN A 93 12.13 -1.68 -4.18
CA GLN A 93 11.35 -2.87 -4.54
C GLN A 93 11.81 -3.40 -5.90
N SER A 94 13.10 -3.77 -5.97
CA SER A 94 13.72 -4.48 -7.08
C SER A 94 13.46 -5.97 -6.97
#